data_AF-A0AAD5LNM9-F1
#
_entry.id   AF-A0AAD5LNM9-F1
#
_cell.length_a   1.000
_cell.length_b   1.000
_cell.length_c   1.000
_cell.angle_alpha   90.00
_cell.angle_beta   90.00
_cell.angle_gamma   90.00
#
_symmetry.space_group_name_H-M   'P 1'
#
loop_
_entity.id
_entity.type
_entity.pdbx_description
1 polymer ?
#
loop_
_entity_poly.entity_id
_entity_poly.type
_entity_poly.pdbx_seq_one_letter_code
_entity_poly.pdbx_strand_id
1 'polypeptide(L)' 'MLYQLLERLPFSQQGKVAFGTLLALGICAIPVSRKTKAGHDLFSSEKPQEVYDAEIERRREQLNIK' A
#
# COMPACT_ATOMS: atom_id res chain seq x y z
N MET A 1 20.17 19.44 7.59
CA MET A 1 19.31 20.27 6.72
C MET A 1 17.88 20.39 7.25
N LEU A 2 17.16 19.28 7.52
CA LEU A 2 15.78 19.34 8.02
C LEU A 2 15.64 20.04 9.39
N TYR A 3 16.60 19.84 10.29
CA TYR A 3 16.63 20.49 11.61
C TYR A 3 16.73 22.02 11.52
N GLN A 4 17.60 22.54 10.64
CA GLN A 4 17.76 23.98 10.42
C GLN A 4 16.51 24.64 9.81
N LEU A 5 15.77 23.90 8.98
CA LEU A 5 14.47 24.33 8.45
C LEU A 5 13.41 24.39 9.56
N LEU A 6 13.42 23.43 10.48
CA LEU A 6 12.50 23.38 11.61
C LEU A 6 12.81 24.46 12.66
N GLU A 7 14.07 24.88 12.80
CA GLU A 7 14.47 26.00 13.64
C GLU A 7 14.03 27.37 13.11
N ARG A 8 13.92 27.53 11.79
CA ARG A 8 13.41 28.76 11.18
C ARG A 8 11.92 28.99 11.35
N LEU A 9 11.16 27.96 11.71
CA LEU A 9 9.73 28.11 11.97
C LEU A 9 9.52 28.74 13.35
N PRO A 10 8.71 29.81 13.47
CA PRO A 10 8.45 30.53 14.72
C PRO A 10 7.46 29.76 15.62
N PHE A 11 7.67 28.46 15.79
CA PHE A 11 6.87 27.61 16.65
C PHE A 11 7.62 27.29 17.94
N SER A 12 6.87 27.20 19.04
CA SER A 12 7.39 26.64 20.29
C SER A 12 7.80 25.18 20.07
N GLN A 13 8.62 24.63 20.98
CA GLN A 13 9.08 23.24 20.87
C GLN A 13 7.90 22.26 20.80
N GLN A 14 6.83 22.50 21.57
CA GLN A 14 5.59 21.72 21.47
C GLN A 14 4.90 21.89 20.11
N GLY A 15 4.89 23.11 19.53
CA GLY A 15 4.33 23.35 18.20
C GLY A 15 5.07 22.60 17.10
N LYS A 16 6.41 22.49 17.18
CA LYS A 16 7.22 21.72 16.23
C LYS A 16 6.93 20.22 16.31
N VAL A 17 6.76 19.69 17.53
CA VAL A 17 6.38 18.29 17.74
C VAL A 17 4.98 18.03 17.19
N ALA A 18 3.99 18.87 17.52
CA ALA A 18 2.62 18.72 17.03
C ALA A 18 2.56 18.76 15.48
N PHE A 19 3.29 19.69 14.86
CA PHE A 19 3.38 19.78 13.41
C PHE A 19 3.99 18.52 12.77
N GLY A 20 5.09 18.00 13.35
CA GLY A 20 5.70 16.75 12.89
C GLY A 20 4.76 15.55 13.00
N THR A 21 4.02 15.44 14.11
CA THR A 21 3.04 14.37 14.33
C THR A 21 1.88 14.47 13.35
N LEU A 22 1.34 15.67 13.10
CA LEU A 22 0.27 15.87 12.11
C LEU A 22 0.73 15.55 10.69
N LEU A 23 1.96 15.91 10.32
CA LEU A 23 2.53 15.57 9.02
C LEU A 23 2.65 14.05 8.85
N ALA A 24 3.14 13.33 9.87
CA ALA A 24 3.27 11.88 9.85
C ALA A 24 1.91 11.19 9.72
N LEU A 25 0.90 11.64 10.50
CA LEU A 25 -0.46 11.14 10.40
C LEU A 25 -1.07 11.41 9.02
N GLY A 26 -0.83 12.58 8.44
CA GLY A 26 -1.27 12.92 7.09
C GLY A 26 -0.69 11.98 6.03
N ILE A 27 0.60 11.66 6.10
CA ILE A 27 1.25 10.71 5.18
C ILE A 27 0.66 9.31 5.34
N CYS A 28 0.47 8.84 6.58
CA CYS A 28 -0.13 7.53 6.86
C CYS A 28 -1.62 7.43 6.45
N ALA A 29 -2.33 8.56 6.37
CA ALA A 29 -3.73 8.60 5.93
C ALA A 29 -3.89 8.50 4.41
N ILE A 30 -2.85 8.80 3.62
CA ILE A 30 -2.87 8.70 2.15
C ILE A 30 -3.21 7.29 1.65
N PRO A 31 -2.53 6.21 2.10
CA PRO A 31 -2.85 4.85 1.65
C PRO A 31 -4.22 4.36 2.14
N VAL A 32 -4.75 4.91 3.23
CA VAL A 32 -6.09 4.57 3.74
C VAL A 32 -7.19 5.24 2.92
N SER A 33 -6.99 6.50 2.52
CA SER A 33 -7.97 7.29 1.76
C SER A 33 -7.96 6.98 0.26
N ARG A 34 -6.81 6.59 -0.30
CA ARG A 34 -6.73 6.06 -1.66
C ARG A 34 -6.86 4.55 -1.61
N LYS A 35 -8.02 4.02 -2.03
CA LYS A 35 -8.20 2.58 -2.33
C LYS A 35 -7.18 2.16 -3.39
N THR A 36 -5.98 1.81 -2.98
CA THR A 36 -5.03 1.12 -3.83
C THR A 36 -5.38 -0.36 -3.74
N LYS A 37 -5.66 -0.98 -4.88
CA LYS A 37 -5.85 -2.45 -4.96
C LYS A 37 -4.54 -3.21 -4.72
N ALA A 38 -3.46 -2.54 -4.35
CA ALA A 38 -2.16 -3.13 -4.10
C ALA A 38 -2.18 -3.81 -2.72
N GLY A 39 -2.26 -5.14 -2.70
CA GLY A 39 -2.24 -5.96 -1.49
C GLY A 39 -3.59 -6.57 -1.08
N HIS A 40 -4.72 -6.05 -1.56
CA HIS A 40 -6.04 -6.66 -1.33
C HIS A 40 -6.18 -8.03 -2.01
N ASP A 41 -5.36 -8.28 -3.04
CA ASP A 41 -5.36 -9.52 -3.83
C ASP A 41 -4.31 -10.54 -3.36
N LEU A 42 -3.36 -10.14 -2.50
CA LEU A 42 -2.33 -11.06 -1.98
C LEU A 42 -2.89 -12.08 -0.98
N PHE A 43 -4.10 -11.84 -0.48
CA PHE A 43 -4.83 -12.72 0.43
C PHE A 43 -6.28 -12.94 0.00
N SER A 44 -6.65 -12.60 -1.26
CA SER A 44 -7.95 -12.97 -1.84
C SER A 44 -7.92 -14.45 -2.26
N SER A 45 -7.68 -15.31 -1.28
CA SER A 45 -7.78 -16.76 -1.40
C SER A 45 -9.25 -17.21 -1.43
N GLU A 46 -10.16 -16.41 -1.98
CA GLU A 46 -11.56 -16.84 -2.12
C GLU A 46 -11.67 -17.96 -3.15
N LYS A 47 -10.74 -18.05 -4.12
CA LYS A 47 -10.80 -19.07 -5.18
C LYS A 47 -9.44 -19.59 -5.68
N PRO A 48 -8.62 -20.24 -4.82
CA PRO A 48 -7.40 -20.93 -5.25
C PRO A 48 -7.69 -21.96 -6.35
N GLN A 49 -8.90 -22.53 -6.32
CA GLN A 49 -9.36 -23.51 -7.28
C GLN A 49 -9.48 -22.95 -8.70
N GLU A 50 -10.03 -21.75 -8.88
CA GLU A 50 -10.20 -21.15 -10.21
C GLU A 50 -8.85 -20.83 -10.87
N VAL A 51 -7.85 -20.44 -10.08
CA VAL A 51 -6.48 -20.20 -10.58
C VAL A 51 -5.83 -21.53 -10.98
N TYR A 52 -5.99 -22.57 -10.16
CA TYR A 52 -5.46 -23.91 -10.46
C TYR A 52 -6.11 -24.52 -11.70
N ASP A 53 -7.44 -24.42 -11.83
CA ASP A 53 -8.19 -24.95 -12.96
C ASP A 53 -7.82 -24.21 -14.26
N ALA A 54 -7.67 -22.89 -14.22
CA ALA A 54 -7.21 -22.10 -15.36
C ALA A 54 -5.76 -22.46 -15.78
N GLU A 55 -4.89 -22.83 -14.84
CA GLU A 55 -3.53 -23.28 -15.13
C GLU A 55 -3.51 -24.68 -15.78
N ILE A 56 -4.39 -25.58 -15.34
CA ILE A 56 -4.56 -26.91 -15.95
C ILE A 56 -5.12 -26.78 -17.37
N GLU A 57 -6.10 -25.92 -17.61
CA GLU A 57 -6.66 -25.67 -18.95
C GLU A 57 -5.59 -25.11 -19.90
N ARG A 58 -4.84 -24.10 -19.50
CA ARG A 58 -3.71 -23.58 -20.30
C ARG A 58 -2.68 -24.66 -20.63
N ARG A 59 -2.39 -25.55 -19.67
CA ARG A 59 -1.46 -26.65 -19.90
C ARG A 59 -2.01 -27.69 -20.88
N ARG A 60 -3.31 -27.98 -20.85
CA ARG A 60 -3.98 -28.88 -21.81
C ARG A 60 -3.97 -28.30 -23.22
N GLU A 61 -4.24 -27.00 -23.37
CA GLU A 61 -4.15 -26.30 -24.66
C GLU A 61 -2.73 -26.36 -25.23
N GLN A 62 -1.71 -26.12 -24.41
CA GLN A 62 -0.30 -26.21 -24.82
C GLN A 62 0.11 -27.64 -25.23
N LEU A 63 -0.43 -28.65 -24.56
CA LEU A 63 -0.16 -30.06 -24.86
C LEU A 63 -1.08 -30.61 -25.97
N ASN A 64 -2.01 -29.80 -26.48
CA ASN A 64 -2.97 -30.16 -27.52
C ASN A 64 -3.79 -31.43 -27.17
N ILE A 65 -4.04 -31.63 -25.87
CA ILE A 65 -4.84 -32.75 -25.34
C ILE A 65 -6.29 -32.24 -25.27
N LYS A 66 -7.13 -32.75 -26.18
CA LYS A 66 -8.58 -32.47 -26.24
C LYS A 66 -9.34 -33.08 -25.07
#